data_AF-A0A382X865-F1
#
_entry.id   AF-A0A382X865-F1
#
_cell.length_a   1.000
_cell.length_b   1.000
_cell.length_c   1.000
_cell.angle_alpha   90.00
_cell.angle_beta   90.00
_cell.angle_gamma   90.00
#
_symmetry.space_group_name_H-M   'P 1'
#
loop_
_entity.id
_entity.type
_entity.pdbx_description
1 polymer ?
#
loop_
_entity_poly.entity_id
_entity_poly.type
_entity_poly.pdbx_seq_one_letter_code
_entity_poly.pdbx_strand_id
1 'polypeptide(L)'
;MSYVDASFDRDADLIRVVERKEGKRHFTEYPIKYTFYYKDPRGKHKSIYGDPLNRIVSKSTKDFRKELAINNTKQLFESDVNPIFQCLSEHYLNHDAPKLNVAFWDIETDFDPERGFADPSDPFMPITAISVHLQWMDTLVTLAVPPKTITMEEAKEQTKDFPN
;
A
#
# COMPACT_ATOMS: atom_id res chain seq x y z
N MET A 1 10.01 1.89 -15.01
CA MET A 1 9.81 0.88 -13.95
C MET A 1 8.38 1.02 -13.49
N SER A 2 7.79 -0.03 -12.94
CA SER A 2 6.38 -0.02 -12.54
C SER A 2 6.31 -0.04 -11.01
N TYR A 3 5.44 0.79 -10.43
CA TYR A 3 5.26 0.84 -8.98
C TYR A 3 4.24 -0.20 -8.52
N VAL A 4 4.44 -0.74 -7.32
CA VAL A 4 3.53 -1.64 -6.62
C VAL A 4 2.72 -0.87 -5.60
N ASP A 5 3.38 -0.03 -4.81
CA ASP A 5 2.77 0.76 -3.75
C ASP A 5 3.62 2.01 -3.45
N ALA A 6 3.01 3.02 -2.83
CA ALA A 6 3.67 4.24 -2.42
C ALA A 6 3.15 4.72 -1.07
N SER A 7 4.06 5.11 -0.18
CA SER A 7 3.74 5.65 1.14
C SER A 7 4.31 7.05 1.31
N PHE A 8 3.57 7.91 2.01
CA PHE A 8 4.01 9.25 2.34
C PHE A 8 4.59 9.29 3.76
N ASP A 9 5.90 9.50 3.86
CA ASP A 9 6.60 9.80 5.10
C ASP A 9 6.49 11.31 5.38
N ARG A 10 5.57 11.66 6.28
CA ARG A 10 5.23 13.06 6.60
C ARG A 10 6.34 13.78 7.36
N ASP A 11 7.12 13.05 8.14
CA ASP A 11 8.16 13.63 8.99
C ASP A 11 9.41 13.94 8.15
N ALA A 12 9.72 13.08 7.18
CA ALA A 12 10.82 13.28 6.26
C ALA A 12 10.46 14.14 5.03
N ASP A 13 9.17 14.45 4.81
CA ASP A 13 8.68 15.07 3.56
C ASP A 13 9.12 14.25 2.32
N LEU A 14 8.97 12.92 2.39
CA LEU A 14 9.35 11.97 1.33
C LEU A 14 8.20 11.06 0.91
N ILE A 15 8.14 10.70 -0.36
CA ILE A 15 7.30 9.61 -0.87
C ILE A 15 8.21 8.42 -1.14
N ARG A 16 7.96 7.32 -0.43
CA ARG A 16 8.65 6.04 -0.62
C ARG A 16 7.82 5.16 -1.55
N VAL A 17 8.40 4.80 -2.68
CA VAL A 17 7.75 3.95 -3.68
C VAL A 17 8.42 2.59 -3.68
N VAL A 18 7.60 1.55 -3.62
CA VAL A 18 8.02 0.17 -3.84
C VAL A 18 7.80 -0.15 -5.31
N GLU A 19 8.88 -0.43 -6.02
CA GLU A 19 8.87 -0.80 -7.43
C GLU A 19 9.13 -2.28 -7.61
N ARG A 20 8.78 -2.79 -8.80
CA ARG A 20 9.18 -4.12 -9.23
C ARG A 20 9.83 -4.06 -10.61
N LYS A 21 11.03 -4.62 -10.70
CA LYS A 21 11.78 -4.77 -11.95
C LYS A 21 12.39 -6.16 -11.99
N GLU A 22 12.17 -6.89 -13.09
CA GLU A 22 12.75 -8.23 -13.29
C GLU A 22 12.49 -9.19 -12.12
N GLY A 23 11.27 -9.11 -11.54
CA GLY A 23 10.87 -9.92 -10.38
C GLY A 23 11.45 -9.48 -9.03
N LYS A 24 12.38 -8.52 -9.00
CA LYS A 24 12.99 -7.99 -7.77
C LYS A 24 12.26 -6.75 -7.29
N ARG A 25 12.15 -6.62 -5.97
CA ARG A 25 11.62 -5.42 -5.31
C ARG A 25 12.71 -4.36 -5.23
N HIS A 26 12.36 -3.14 -5.59
CA HIS A 26 13.22 -1.96 -5.46
C HIS A 26 12.51 -0.91 -4.59
N PHE A 27 13.29 -0.17 -3.82
CA PHE A 27 12.79 0.93 -2.99
C PHE A 27 13.38 2.23 -3.51
N THR A 28 12.51 3.17 -3.85
CA THR A 28 12.88 4.46 -4.39
C THR A 28 12.22 5.55 -3.55
N GLU A 29 12.96 6.62 -3.27
CA GLU A 29 12.45 7.76 -2.51
C GLU A 29 12.40 9.00 -3.41
N TYR A 30 11.29 9.73 -3.33
CA TYR A 30 11.11 11.01 -4.01
C TYR A 30 10.84 12.10 -2.97
N PRO A 31 11.39 13.31 -3.14
CA PRO A 31 11.01 14.44 -2.30
C PRO A 31 9.53 14.77 -2.51
N ILE A 32 8.84 15.16 -1.45
CA ILE A 32 7.45 15.59 -1.54
C ILE A 32 7.30 16.79 -2.46
N LYS A 33 6.24 16.78 -3.25
CA LYS A 33 5.86 17.90 -4.10
C LYS A 33 4.35 18.04 -4.05
N TYR A 34 3.91 19.21 -3.61
CA TYR A 34 2.51 19.63 -3.68
C TYR A 34 2.36 20.57 -4.87
N THR A 35 1.33 20.38 -5.65
CA THR A 35 0.97 21.30 -6.74
C THR A 35 -0.51 21.56 -6.70
N PHE A 36 -0.84 22.84 -6.74
CA PHE A 36 -2.21 23.30 -6.82
C PHE A 36 -2.24 24.57 -7.66
N TYR A 37 -3.44 25.00 -7.98
CA TYR A 37 -3.66 26.13 -8.86
C TYR A 37 -4.64 27.10 -8.24
N TYR A 38 -4.61 28.34 -8.70
CA TYR A 38 -5.62 29.33 -8.39
C TYR A 38 -6.02 30.10 -9.64
N LYS A 39 -7.26 30.60 -9.66
CA LYS A 39 -7.77 31.40 -10.79
C LYS A 39 -7.00 32.71 -10.92
N ASP A 40 -6.43 32.96 -12.11
CA ASP A 40 -5.70 34.19 -12.44
C ASP A 40 -5.88 34.53 -13.92
N PRO A 41 -6.38 35.72 -14.29
CA PRO A 41 -6.52 36.14 -15.68
C PRO A 41 -5.24 36.07 -16.52
N ARG A 42 -4.06 36.12 -15.89
CA ARG A 42 -2.74 36.01 -16.53
C ARG A 42 -2.15 34.59 -16.45
N GLY A 43 -2.95 33.63 -15.97
CA GLY A 43 -2.57 32.25 -15.78
C GLY A 43 -2.20 31.54 -17.09
N LYS A 44 -1.16 30.70 -17.03
CA LYS A 44 -0.69 29.90 -18.18
C LYS A 44 -1.34 28.52 -18.27
N HIS A 45 -2.01 28.08 -17.21
CA HIS A 45 -2.72 26.80 -17.15
C HIS A 45 -4.22 27.03 -17.35
N LYS A 46 -4.98 25.97 -17.64
CA LYS A 46 -6.43 26.05 -17.80
C LYS A 46 -7.13 24.99 -16.95
N SER A 47 -8.25 25.36 -16.32
CA SER A 47 -9.17 24.40 -15.72
C SER A 47 -9.90 23.60 -16.82
N ILE A 48 -10.61 22.54 -16.43
CA ILE A 48 -11.52 21.81 -17.33
C ILE A 48 -12.68 22.69 -17.85
N TYR A 49 -12.93 23.84 -17.22
CA TYR A 49 -13.94 24.82 -17.61
C TYR A 49 -13.35 25.98 -18.44
N GLY A 50 -12.05 25.97 -18.71
CA GLY A 50 -11.36 26.99 -19.50
C GLY A 50 -10.90 28.22 -18.71
N ASP A 51 -11.04 28.23 -17.38
CA ASP A 51 -10.54 29.32 -16.55
C ASP A 51 -9.00 29.38 -16.63
N PRO A 52 -8.40 30.56 -16.83
CA PRO A 52 -6.95 30.72 -16.75
C PRO A 52 -6.48 30.58 -15.29
N LEU A 53 -5.44 29.76 -15.09
CA LEU A 53 -4.92 29.37 -13.79
C LEU A 53 -3.42 29.65 -13.67
N ASN A 54 -3.00 30.07 -12.47
CA ASN A 54 -1.60 30.08 -12.07
C ASN A 54 -1.29 28.89 -11.17
N ARG A 55 -0.11 28.29 -11.38
CA ARG A 55 0.35 27.10 -10.66
C ARG A 55 1.25 27.48 -9.49
N ILE A 56 1.02 26.86 -8.35
CA ILE A 56 1.90 26.89 -7.18
C ILE A 56 2.51 25.51 -7.01
N VAL A 57 3.81 25.47 -6.67
CA VAL A 57 4.54 24.24 -6.37
C VAL A 57 5.24 24.41 -5.04
N SER A 58 4.93 23.56 -4.08
CA SER A 58 5.56 23.55 -2.76
C SER A 58 6.36 22.26 -2.55
N LYS A 59 7.55 22.41 -1.96
CA LYS A 59 8.53 21.31 -1.78
C LYS A 59 8.60 20.77 -0.35
N SER A 60 7.69 21.20 0.51
CA SER A 60 7.56 20.70 1.88
C SER A 60 6.12 20.89 2.35
N THR A 61 5.71 20.12 3.35
CA THR A 61 4.37 20.25 3.95
C THR A 61 4.18 21.62 4.61
N LYS A 62 5.25 22.19 5.17
CA LYS A 62 5.24 23.54 5.78
C LYS A 62 4.99 24.63 4.73
N ASP A 63 5.73 24.59 3.63
CA ASP A 63 5.60 25.55 2.54
C ASP A 63 4.21 25.47 1.90
N PHE A 64 3.70 24.25 1.69
CA PHE A 64 2.36 24.03 1.18
C PHE A 64 1.28 24.68 2.05
N ARG A 65 1.32 24.49 3.38
CA ARG A 65 0.38 25.14 4.31
C ARG A 65 0.46 26.67 4.26
N LYS A 66 1.67 27.22 4.10
CA LYS A 66 1.88 28.67 3.96
C LYS A 66 1.23 29.18 2.67
N GLU A 67 1.46 28.51 1.56
CA GLU A 67 0.87 28.89 0.26
C GLU A 67 -0.65 28.78 0.25
N LEU A 68 -1.22 27.76 0.90
CA LEU A 68 -2.68 27.66 1.10
C LEU A 68 -3.22 28.84 1.91
N ALA A 69 -2.53 29.25 2.98
CA ALA A 69 -2.95 30.38 3.80
C ALA A 69 -2.89 31.71 3.02
N ILE A 70 -1.85 31.93 2.21
CA ILE A 70 -1.70 33.13 1.37
C ILE A 70 -2.82 33.22 0.32
N ASN A 71 -3.23 32.09 -0.24
CA ASN A 71 -4.18 32.04 -1.35
C ASN A 71 -5.60 31.65 -0.93
N ASN A 72 -5.92 31.64 0.37
CA ASN A 72 -7.20 31.14 0.90
C ASN A 72 -8.43 31.93 0.43
N THR A 73 -8.26 33.19 -0.01
CA THR A 73 -9.33 34.04 -0.56
C THR A 73 -9.58 33.79 -2.04
N LYS A 74 -8.68 33.08 -2.72
CA LYS A 74 -8.79 32.77 -4.14
C LYS A 74 -9.53 31.45 -4.33
N GLN A 75 -10.12 31.27 -5.50
CA GLN A 75 -10.62 29.97 -5.92
C GLN A 75 -9.42 29.06 -6.22
N LEU A 76 -9.23 28.03 -5.38
CA LEU A 76 -8.18 27.04 -5.52
C LEU A 76 -8.67 25.83 -6.32
N PHE A 77 -7.74 25.15 -6.99
CA PHE A 77 -7.95 23.92 -7.74
C PHE A 77 -6.84 22.92 -7.37
N GLU A 78 -7.22 21.65 -7.23
CA GLU A 78 -6.29 20.54 -6.92
C GLU A 78 -5.52 20.69 -5.60
N SER A 79 -5.90 21.63 -4.73
CA SER A 79 -5.28 21.82 -3.41
C SER A 79 -5.52 20.68 -2.43
N ASP A 80 -6.41 19.76 -2.76
CA ASP A 80 -6.81 18.58 -2.00
C ASP A 80 -6.25 17.28 -2.58
N VAL A 81 -5.50 17.34 -3.69
CA VAL A 81 -4.89 16.15 -4.30
C VAL A 81 -3.82 15.57 -3.38
N ASN A 82 -3.92 14.25 -3.15
CA ASN A 82 -2.91 13.53 -2.38
C ASN A 82 -1.56 13.58 -3.13
N PRO A 83 -0.47 14.06 -2.50
CA PRO A 83 0.82 14.20 -3.17
C PRO A 83 1.40 12.87 -3.68
N ILE A 84 0.96 11.72 -3.14
CA ILE A 84 1.29 10.40 -3.69
C ILE A 84 0.85 10.31 -5.15
N PHE A 85 -0.39 10.70 -5.47
CA PHE A 85 -0.90 10.62 -6.85
C PHE A 85 -0.15 11.54 -7.80
N GLN A 86 0.25 12.72 -7.32
CA GLN A 86 1.08 13.62 -8.11
C GLN A 86 2.44 12.98 -8.41
N CYS A 87 3.12 12.44 -7.40
CA CYS A 87 4.39 11.75 -7.57
C CYS A 87 4.27 10.58 -8.55
N LEU A 88 3.24 9.74 -8.38
CA LEU A 88 2.99 8.60 -9.25
C LEU A 88 2.71 9.05 -10.70
N SER A 89 1.93 10.11 -10.88
CA SER A 89 1.65 10.69 -12.20
C SER A 89 2.90 11.28 -12.86
N GLU A 90 3.83 11.87 -12.09
CA GLU A 90 5.05 12.46 -12.67
C GLU A 90 6.07 11.39 -13.09
N HIS A 91 6.12 10.26 -12.37
CA HIS A 91 7.18 9.26 -12.54
C HIS A 91 6.73 7.96 -13.25
N TYR A 92 5.44 7.65 -13.25
CA TYR A 92 4.92 6.36 -13.71
C TYR A 92 3.75 6.46 -14.71
N LEU A 93 3.39 7.66 -15.16
CA LEU A 93 2.37 7.82 -16.19
C LEU A 93 2.80 7.13 -17.50
N ASN A 94 1.89 6.36 -18.09
CA ASN A 94 2.12 5.53 -19.29
C ASN A 94 3.11 4.36 -19.09
N HIS A 95 3.41 3.98 -17.84
CA HIS A 95 4.12 2.74 -17.56
C HIS A 95 3.11 1.59 -17.37
N ASP A 96 3.47 0.40 -17.86
CA ASP A 96 2.69 -0.81 -17.62
C ASP A 96 2.64 -1.13 -16.13
N ALA A 97 1.53 -1.72 -15.65
CA ALA A 97 1.43 -2.20 -14.28
C ALA A 97 2.44 -3.35 -14.04
N PRO A 98 3.06 -3.46 -12.85
CA PRO A 98 3.92 -4.60 -12.57
C PRO A 98 3.09 -5.87 -12.46
N LYS A 99 3.70 -7.03 -12.75
CA LYS A 99 3.11 -8.32 -12.32
C LYS A 99 3.09 -8.35 -10.80
N LEU A 100 1.90 -8.28 -10.20
CA LEU A 100 1.70 -8.33 -8.75
C LEU A 100 1.90 -9.76 -8.22
N ASN A 101 2.38 -9.84 -6.97
CA ASN A 101 2.38 -11.10 -6.23
C ASN A 101 1.11 -11.11 -5.39
N VAL A 102 0.18 -12.01 -5.72
CA VAL A 102 -1.05 -12.20 -4.96
C VAL A 102 -0.90 -13.43 -4.07
N ALA A 103 -1.29 -13.29 -2.81
CA ALA A 103 -1.37 -14.41 -1.88
C ALA A 103 -2.81 -14.57 -1.40
N PHE A 104 -3.34 -15.79 -1.47
CA PHE A 104 -4.58 -16.17 -0.79
C PHE A 104 -4.19 -16.96 0.45
N TRP A 105 -4.79 -16.66 1.58
CA TRP A 105 -4.43 -17.34 2.82
C TRP A 105 -5.66 -17.54 3.70
N ASP A 106 -5.56 -18.56 4.53
CA ASP A 106 -6.55 -18.90 5.55
C ASP A 106 -5.84 -19.45 6.79
N ILE A 107 -6.49 -19.33 7.95
CA ILE A 107 -5.96 -19.80 9.23
C ILE A 107 -6.96 -20.68 9.95
N GLU A 108 -6.39 -21.58 10.75
CA GLU A 108 -7.14 -22.35 11.73
C GLU A 108 -6.76 -21.86 13.13
N THR A 109 -7.76 -21.69 13.98
CA THR A 109 -7.58 -21.39 15.40
C THR A 109 -8.12 -22.53 16.23
N ASP A 110 -7.54 -22.74 17.39
CA ASP A 110 -8.06 -23.72 18.34
C ASP A 110 -9.45 -23.29 18.87
N PHE A 111 -10.26 -24.24 19.35
CA PHE A 111 -11.59 -23.97 19.90
C PHE A 111 -11.59 -24.11 21.42
N ASP A 112 -12.14 -23.12 22.12
CA ASP A 112 -12.32 -23.18 23.57
C ASP A 112 -13.72 -23.71 23.92
N PRO A 113 -13.85 -24.87 24.58
CA PRO A 113 -15.16 -25.43 24.92
C PRO A 113 -15.99 -24.59 25.89
N GLU A 114 -15.36 -23.75 26.71
CA GLU A 114 -16.03 -22.91 27.70
C GLU A 114 -16.39 -21.54 27.11
N ARG A 115 -15.46 -20.93 26.38
CA ARG A 115 -15.59 -19.57 25.83
C ARG A 115 -16.13 -19.52 24.41
N GLY A 116 -16.04 -20.62 23.67
CA GLY A 116 -16.50 -20.74 22.30
C GLY A 116 -15.55 -20.13 21.28
N PHE A 117 -16.13 -19.50 20.24
CA PHE A 117 -15.40 -18.90 19.12
C PHE A 117 -14.51 -17.73 19.57
N ALA A 118 -13.25 -17.72 19.11
CA ALA A 118 -12.32 -16.62 19.33
C ALA A 118 -12.54 -15.51 18.29
N ASP A 119 -13.26 -14.46 18.69
CA ASP A 119 -13.51 -13.32 17.82
C ASP A 119 -12.18 -12.62 17.45
N PRO A 120 -11.95 -12.24 16.18
CA PRO A 120 -10.73 -11.54 15.79
C PRO A 120 -10.46 -10.22 16.53
N SER A 121 -11.50 -9.59 17.11
CA SER A 121 -11.36 -8.40 17.96
C SER A 121 -10.94 -8.70 19.41
N ASP A 122 -11.10 -9.94 19.86
CA ASP A 122 -10.60 -10.47 21.15
C ASP A 122 -9.95 -11.86 20.96
N PRO A 123 -8.79 -11.93 20.28
CA PRO A 123 -8.18 -13.20 19.90
C PRO A 123 -7.50 -13.86 21.11
N PHE A 124 -8.19 -14.80 21.75
CA PHE A 124 -7.67 -15.52 22.92
C PHE A 124 -7.19 -16.95 22.62
N MET A 125 -7.46 -17.49 21.43
CA MET A 125 -7.00 -18.82 21.01
C MET A 125 -5.80 -18.74 20.07
N PRO A 126 -4.83 -19.69 20.16
CA PRO A 126 -3.68 -19.73 19.28
C PRO A 126 -4.09 -20.14 17.86
N ILE A 127 -3.35 -19.62 16.86
CA ILE A 127 -3.39 -20.12 15.49
C ILE A 127 -2.69 -21.48 15.45
N THR A 128 -3.38 -22.50 14.95
CA THR A 128 -2.88 -23.87 14.86
C THR A 128 -2.41 -24.21 13.45
N ALA A 129 -2.94 -23.55 12.43
CA ALA A 129 -2.44 -23.66 11.07
C ALA A 129 -2.60 -22.35 10.28
N ILE A 130 -1.73 -22.17 9.29
CA ILE A 130 -1.88 -21.15 8.25
C ILE A 130 -1.55 -21.79 6.90
N SER A 131 -2.45 -21.59 5.94
CA SER A 131 -2.23 -21.98 4.55
C SER A 131 -2.10 -20.73 3.70
N VAL A 132 -1.07 -20.65 2.85
CA VAL A 132 -0.82 -19.52 1.97
C VAL A 132 -0.57 -20.03 0.56
N HIS A 133 -1.50 -19.76 -0.36
CA HIS A 133 -1.31 -19.98 -1.78
C HIS A 133 -0.59 -18.78 -2.42
N LEU A 134 0.61 -19.03 -2.96
CA LEU A 134 1.48 -18.04 -3.59
C LEU A 134 1.26 -18.08 -5.11
N GLN A 135 0.45 -17.16 -5.64
CA GLN A 135 0.09 -17.12 -7.07
C GLN A 135 1.30 -17.00 -8.01
N TRP A 136 2.43 -16.46 -7.53
CA TRP A 136 3.64 -16.30 -8.35
C TRP A 136 4.53 -17.56 -8.41
N MET A 137 4.32 -18.53 -7.51
CA MET A 137 5.01 -19.82 -7.51
C MET A 137 4.09 -20.97 -7.91
N ASP A 138 2.78 -20.72 -7.95
CA ASP A 138 1.75 -21.76 -8.08
C ASP A 138 1.94 -22.84 -7.02
N THR A 139 2.07 -22.41 -5.76
CA THR A 139 2.39 -23.29 -4.62
C THR A 139 1.50 -22.95 -3.44
N LEU A 140 0.98 -23.98 -2.77
CA LEU A 140 0.30 -23.86 -1.49
C LEU A 140 1.28 -24.22 -0.38
N VAL A 141 1.58 -23.27 0.50
CA VAL A 141 2.44 -23.50 1.67
C VAL A 141 1.57 -23.56 2.90
N THR A 142 1.58 -24.69 3.60
CA THR A 142 0.84 -24.86 4.86
C THR A 142 1.80 -25.05 6.02
N LEU A 143 1.70 -24.18 7.02
CA LEU A 143 2.40 -24.31 8.30
C LEU A 143 1.38 -24.73 9.35
N ALA A 144 1.56 -25.91 9.95
CA ALA A 144 0.67 -26.44 10.96
C ALA A 144 1.44 -26.84 12.22
N VAL A 145 0.80 -26.65 13.37
CA VAL A 145 1.29 -27.09 14.68
C VAL A 145 0.62 -28.42 15.02
N PRO A 146 1.38 -29.47 15.37
CA PRO A 146 0.77 -30.74 15.73
C PRO A 146 -0.05 -30.61 17.02
N PRO A 147 -1.15 -31.37 17.15
CA PRO A 147 -1.87 -31.50 18.42
C PRO A 147 -0.94 -31.89 19.56
N LYS A 148 -1.22 -31.40 20.77
CA LYS A 148 -0.42 -31.68 21.97
C LYS A 148 -0.35 -33.18 22.31
N THR A 149 -1.24 -33.99 21.76
CA THR A 149 -1.36 -35.43 22.01
C THR A 149 -0.46 -36.28 21.11
N ILE A 150 0.17 -35.72 20.07
CA ILE A 150 1.02 -36.46 19.14
C ILE A 150 2.42 -35.85 19.05
N THR A 151 3.38 -36.71 18.71
CA THR A 151 4.76 -36.31 18.42
C THR A 151 4.88 -35.71 17.02
N MET A 152 5.96 -34.96 16.78
CA MET A 152 6.26 -34.43 15.44
C MET A 152 6.51 -35.53 14.40
N GLU A 153 6.97 -36.71 14.83
CA GLU A 153 7.17 -37.87 13.96
C GLU A 153 5.82 -38.42 13.47
N GLU A 154 4.88 -38.64 14.38
CA GLU A 154 3.51 -39.06 14.04
C GLU A 154 2.79 -38.02 13.18
N ALA A 155 3.00 -36.73 13.46
CA ALA A 155 2.42 -35.66 12.65
C ALA A 155 2.94 -35.67 11.21
N LYS A 156 4.24 -35.89 11.00
CA LYS A 156 4.83 -36.02 9.66
C LYS A 156 4.34 -37.27 8.93
N GLU A 157 4.15 -38.37 9.65
CA GLU A 157 3.59 -39.60 9.08
C GLU A 157 2.14 -39.38 8.63
N GLN A 158 1.34 -38.65 9.41
CA GLN A 158 -0.04 -38.30 9.04
C GLN A 158 -0.11 -37.37 7.82
N THR A 159 0.92 -36.55 7.58
CA THR A 159 0.94 -35.61 6.46
C THR A 159 1.75 -36.07 5.25
N LYS A 160 2.29 -37.30 5.26
CA LYS A 160 3.23 -37.79 4.24
C LYS A 160 2.68 -37.81 2.81
N ASP A 161 1.36 -37.93 2.66
CA ASP A 161 0.70 -38.03 1.36
C ASP A 161 0.36 -36.66 0.77
N PHE A 162 0.54 -35.57 1.54
CA PHE A 162 0.37 -34.22 1.04
C PHE A 162 1.68 -33.73 0.40
N PRO A 163 1.65 -33.21 -0.84
CA PRO A 163 2.82 -32.63 -1.47
C PRO A 163 3.26 -31.35 -0.72
N ASN A 164 4.56 -31.22 -0.47
CA ASN A 164 5.21 -30.00 0.03
C ASN A 164 5.67 -29.11 -1.13
#